data_AF-A0A2D4PCN2-F1
#
_entry.id   AF-A0A2D4PCN2-F1
#
_cell.length_a   1.000
_cell.length_b   1.000
_cell.length_c   1.000
_cell.angle_alpha   90.00
_cell.angle_beta   90.00
_cell.angle_gamma   90.00
#
_symmetry.space_group_name_H-M   'P 1'
#
loop_
_entity.id
_entity.type
_entity.pdbx_description
1 polymer ?
#
loop_
_entity_poly.entity_id
_entity_poly.type
_entity_poly.pdbx_seq_one_letter_code
_entity_poly.pdbx_strand_id
1 'polypeptide(L)'
;GYRWAQPDPMAQAGFYHQPASSGDDRAMCFTCSVCLVCWEPTDEPWSEHERHSPNCPFVKGEHTQNVPLSVTLATSPAQFPCTDGTDRIVCFGSGSCPHFLAAATKRGKICIWDISKLMKVSCCLE
;
A
#
# COMPACT_ATOMS: atom_id res chain seq x y z
N GLY A 1 18.99 -16.75 -2.02
CA GLY A 1 17.66 -16.22 -1.69
C GLY A 1 17.12 -15.51 -2.91
N TYR A 2 15.79 -15.48 -3.08
CA TYR A 2 15.13 -14.82 -4.21
C TYR A 2 15.45 -13.33 -4.26
N ARG A 3 15.87 -12.82 -5.42
CA ARG A 3 16.15 -11.39 -5.61
C ARG A 3 14.87 -10.59 -5.86
N TRP A 4 13.95 -11.14 -6.64
CA TRP A 4 12.77 -10.41 -7.14
C TRP A 4 11.44 -11.04 -6.78
N ALA A 5 11.33 -12.38 -6.82
CA ALA A 5 10.13 -13.13 -6.43
C ALA A 5 9.89 -13.11 -4.90
N GLN A 6 9.74 -11.91 -4.35
CA GLN A 6 9.30 -11.63 -2.99
C GLN A 6 7.80 -11.28 -3.01
N PRO A 7 7.09 -11.35 -1.87
CA PRO A 7 5.65 -11.09 -1.83
C PRO A 7 5.22 -9.76 -2.45
N ASP A 8 5.91 -8.66 -2.15
CA ASP A 8 5.52 -7.33 -2.63
C ASP A 8 5.67 -7.18 -4.16
N PRO A 9 6.82 -7.49 -4.79
CA PRO A 9 6.93 -7.47 -6.25
C PRO A 9 5.97 -8.43 -6.97
N MET A 10 5.71 -9.61 -6.39
CA MET A 10 4.76 -10.57 -6.95
C MET A 10 3.35 -10.00 -6.98
N ALA A 11 2.90 -9.42 -5.87
CA ALA A 11 1.59 -8.77 -5.78
C ALA A 11 1.49 -7.56 -6.74
N GLN A 12 2.57 -6.78 -6.88
CA GLN A 12 2.62 -5.67 -7.83
C GLN A 12 2.43 -6.13 -9.28
N ALA A 13 3.03 -7.25 -9.67
CA ALA A 13 2.83 -7.88 -10.98
C ALA A 13 1.48 -8.61 -11.13
N GLY A 14 0.60 -8.51 -10.14
CA GLY A 14 -0.76 -9.06 -10.18
C GLY A 14 -0.85 -10.52 -9.76
N PHE A 15 0.18 -11.07 -9.11
CA PHE A 15 0.16 -12.44 -8.63
C PHE A 15 -0.34 -12.54 -7.19
N TYR A 16 -1.11 -13.58 -6.91
CA TYR A 16 -1.40 -14.07 -5.57
C TYR A 16 -0.92 -15.51 -5.40
N HIS A 17 -0.52 -15.86 -4.18
CA HIS A 17 -0.05 -17.21 -3.85
C HIS A 17 -1.25 -18.17 -3.76
N GLN A 18 -1.18 -19.28 -4.49
CA GLN A 18 -2.21 -20.32 -4.50
C GLN A 18 -1.57 -21.71 -4.40
N PRO A 19 -1.04 -22.09 -3.23
CA PRO A 19 -0.31 -23.34 -3.06
C PRO A 19 -1.23 -24.57 -3.18
N ALA A 20 -0.77 -25.61 -3.88
CA ALA A 20 -1.45 -26.91 -3.88
C ALA A 20 -1.02 -27.78 -2.67
N SER A 21 0.17 -27.53 -2.14
CA SER A 21 0.74 -28.22 -0.97
C SER A 21 1.63 -27.29 -0.17
N SER A 22 2.02 -27.70 1.05
CA SER A 22 2.98 -26.94 1.85
C SER A 22 4.31 -26.81 1.10
N GLY A 23 4.85 -25.59 1.03
CA GLY A 23 6.12 -25.29 0.36
C GLY A 23 6.04 -25.06 -1.15
N ASP A 24 4.84 -25.11 -1.75
CA ASP A 24 4.62 -24.75 -3.16
C ASP A 24 4.76 -23.25 -3.37
N ASP A 25 5.40 -22.83 -4.45
CA ASP A 25 5.62 -21.44 -4.86
C ASP A 25 4.63 -20.97 -5.94
N ARG A 26 3.61 -21.78 -6.21
CA ARG A 26 2.55 -21.50 -7.17
C ARG A 26 1.91 -20.12 -6.98
N ALA A 27 1.99 -19.32 -8.02
CA ALA A 27 1.46 -17.97 -8.10
C ALA A 27 0.49 -17.84 -9.29
N MET A 28 -0.65 -17.19 -9.07
CA MET A 28 -1.68 -17.01 -10.10
C MET A 28 -2.00 -15.54 -10.31
N CYS A 29 -2.21 -15.14 -11.57
CA CYS A 29 -2.63 -13.77 -11.87
C CYS A 29 -4.12 -13.56 -11.59
N PHE A 30 -4.48 -12.45 -10.93
CA PHE A 30 -5.88 -12.10 -10.64
C PHE A 30 -6.73 -11.78 -11.89
N THR A 31 -6.11 -11.43 -13.03
CA THR A 31 -6.85 -11.03 -14.24
C THR A 31 -6.86 -12.10 -15.33
N CYS A 32 -5.71 -12.65 -15.73
CA CYS A 32 -5.61 -13.58 -16.85
C CYS A 32 -5.53 -15.04 -16.39
N SER A 33 -5.47 -15.29 -15.07
CA SER A 33 -5.37 -16.62 -14.47
C SER A 33 -4.14 -17.44 -14.90
N VAL A 34 -3.11 -16.81 -15.50
CA VAL A 34 -1.83 -17.50 -15.75
C VAL A 34 -1.28 -18.01 -14.42
N CYS A 35 -0.76 -19.23 -14.44
CA CYS A 35 -0.24 -19.92 -13.26
C CYS A 35 1.24 -20.22 -13.50
N LEU A 36 2.10 -19.64 -12.66
CA LEU A 36 3.55 -19.83 -12.70
C LEU A 36 4.02 -20.52 -11.41
N VAL A 37 4.99 -21.41 -11.55
CA VAL A 37 5.56 -22.28 -10.52
C VAL A 37 7.07 -22.40 -10.77
N CYS A 38 7.80 -22.94 -9.79
CA CYS A 38 9.24 -23.16 -9.89
C CYS A 38 10.01 -21.85 -10.14
N TRP A 39 9.67 -20.79 -9.40
CA TRP A 39 10.35 -19.51 -9.48
C TRP A 39 11.84 -19.68 -9.17
N GLU A 40 12.67 -19.03 -9.96
CA GLU A 40 14.12 -18.98 -9.78
C GLU A 40 14.56 -17.66 -9.11
N PRO A 41 15.74 -17.62 -8.46
CA PRO A 41 16.21 -16.41 -7.79
C PRO A 41 16.35 -15.17 -8.67
N THR A 42 16.48 -15.36 -9.98
CA THR A 42 16.65 -14.32 -11.00
C THR A 42 15.35 -13.88 -11.65
N ASP A 43 14.26 -14.63 -11.46
CA ASP A 43 12.99 -14.38 -12.14
C ASP A 43 12.35 -13.10 -11.65
N GLU A 44 12.11 -12.18 -12.58
CA GLU A 44 11.45 -10.91 -12.32
C GLU A 44 9.95 -11.06 -12.62
N PRO A 45 9.05 -10.78 -11.65
CA PRO A 45 7.62 -11.04 -11.77
C PRO A 45 6.95 -10.45 -13.02
N TRP A 46 7.23 -9.20 -13.38
CA TRP A 46 6.61 -8.57 -14.54
C TRP A 46 7.09 -9.18 -15.84
N SER A 47 8.40 -9.38 -15.98
CA SER A 47 9.01 -10.02 -17.14
C SER A 47 8.44 -11.42 -17.36
N GLU A 48 8.32 -12.22 -16.31
CA GLU A 48 7.73 -13.56 -16.40
C GLU A 48 6.24 -13.53 -16.74
N HIS A 49 5.49 -12.58 -16.18
CA HIS A 49 4.09 -12.38 -16.52
C HIS A 49 3.90 -12.01 -17.99
N GLU A 50 4.67 -11.05 -18.51
CA GLU A 50 4.63 -10.63 -19.90
C GLU A 50 5.05 -11.77 -20.85
N ARG A 51 6.11 -12.50 -20.49
CA ARG A 51 6.62 -13.63 -21.27
C ARG A 51 5.60 -14.75 -21.42
N HIS A 52 4.88 -15.08 -20.34
CA HIS A 52 3.93 -16.20 -20.33
C HIS A 52 2.49 -15.81 -20.69
N SER A 53 2.11 -14.54 -20.54
CA SER A 53 0.77 -14.03 -20.84
C SER A 53 0.83 -12.61 -21.43
N PRO A 54 1.40 -12.43 -22.64
CA PRO A 54 1.59 -11.10 -23.24
C PRO A 54 0.27 -10.38 -23.55
N ASN A 55 -0.84 -11.12 -23.63
CA ASN A 55 -2.18 -10.58 -23.86
C ASN A 55 -2.97 -10.32 -22.57
N CYS A 56 -2.35 -10.46 -21.40
CA CYS A 56 -2.97 -10.16 -20.13
C CYS A 56 -3.39 -8.68 -20.07
N PRO A 57 -4.67 -8.34 -19.77
CA PRO A 57 -5.13 -6.96 -19.69
C PRO A 57 -4.32 -6.12 -18.70
N PHE A 58 -3.90 -6.71 -17.58
CA PHE A 58 -3.09 -6.02 -16.58
C PHE A 58 -1.67 -5.71 -17.07
N VAL A 59 -1.01 -6.65 -17.76
CA VAL A 59 0.31 -6.42 -18.39
C VAL A 59 0.22 -5.33 -19.46
N LYS A 60 -0.86 -5.32 -20.24
CA LYS A 60 -1.09 -4.31 -21.29
C LYS A 60 -1.50 -2.93 -20.75
N GLY A 61 -1.70 -2.79 -19.44
CA GLY A 61 -2.17 -1.55 -18.82
C GLY A 61 -3.62 -1.20 -19.17
N GLU A 62 -4.43 -2.19 -19.54
CA GLU A 62 -5.87 -2.02 -19.78
C GLU A 62 -6.64 -1.88 -18.46
N HIS A 63 -7.89 -1.43 -18.54
CA HIS A 63 -8.73 -1.29 -17.35
C HIS A 63 -9.02 -2.66 -16.70
N THR A 64 -8.63 -2.81 -15.44
CA THR A 64 -8.86 -4.02 -14.64
C THR A 64 -9.47 -3.66 -13.28
N GLN A 65 -9.84 -4.67 -12.49
CA GLN A 65 -10.28 -4.48 -11.11
C GLN A 65 -9.12 -4.23 -10.13
N ASN A 66 -7.90 -3.97 -10.62
CA ASN A 66 -6.76 -3.67 -9.76
C ASN A 66 -7.00 -2.38 -8.97
N VAL A 67 -6.84 -2.47 -7.66
CA VAL A 67 -6.78 -1.29 -6.78
C VAL A 67 -5.33 -1.18 -6.29
N PRO A 68 -4.53 -0.23 -6.81
CA PRO A 68 -3.14 -0.11 -6.41
C PRO A 68 -3.01 0.16 -4.91
N LEU A 69 -2.02 -0.47 -4.26
CA LEU A 69 -1.73 -0.28 -2.84
C LEU A 69 -1.59 1.21 -2.46
N SER A 70 -0.98 2.03 -3.33
CA SER A 70 -0.87 3.47 -3.11
C SER A 70 -2.23 4.16 -2.95
N VAL A 71 -3.22 3.76 -3.74
CA VAL A 71 -4.59 4.28 -3.67
C VAL A 71 -5.29 3.77 -2.41
N THR A 72 -5.15 2.49 -2.09
CA THR A 72 -5.70 1.92 -0.86
C THR A 72 -5.13 2.60 0.37
N LEU A 73 -3.82 2.85 0.42
CA LEU A 73 -3.16 3.54 1.53
C LEU A 73 -3.55 5.02 1.61
N ALA A 74 -3.67 5.71 0.46
CA ALA A 74 -4.10 7.10 0.43
C ALA A 74 -5.56 7.29 0.88
N THR A 75 -6.41 6.30 0.64
CA THR A 75 -7.84 6.33 1.02
C THR A 75 -8.14 5.61 2.34
N SER A 76 -7.14 4.97 2.95
CA SER A 76 -7.29 4.32 4.24
C SER A 76 -7.68 5.35 5.32
N PRO A 77 -8.63 5.03 6.21
CA PRO A 77 -8.96 5.91 7.32
C PRO A 77 -7.71 6.24 8.16
N ALA A 78 -7.71 7.46 8.71
CA ALA A 78 -6.71 7.88 9.69
C ALA A 78 -6.61 6.84 10.83
N GLN A 79 -5.41 6.33 11.09
CA GLN A 79 -5.18 5.35 12.15
C GLN A 79 -4.85 6.06 13.46
N PHE A 80 -5.37 5.55 14.58
CA PHE A 80 -4.99 6.05 15.89
C PHE A 80 -3.48 5.84 16.15
N PRO A 81 -2.81 6.77 16.86
CA PRO A 81 -1.43 6.59 17.28
C PRO A 81 -1.27 5.30 18.10
N CYS A 82 -0.08 4.69 18.03
CA CYS A 82 0.21 3.54 18.90
C CYS A 82 0.09 3.95 20.37
N THR A 83 -0.61 3.16 21.18
CA THR A 83 -0.87 3.45 22.61
C THR A 83 0.39 3.42 23.48
N ASP A 84 1.49 2.88 22.95
CA ASP A 84 2.79 2.83 23.62
C ASP A 84 3.54 4.17 23.63
N GLY A 85 3.01 5.21 22.97
CA GLY A 85 3.60 6.54 22.93
C GLY A 85 4.93 6.64 22.17
N THR A 86 5.35 5.59 21.47
CA THR A 86 6.63 5.55 20.74
C THR A 86 6.57 6.33 19.43
N ASP A 87 5.37 6.51 18.89
CA ASP A 87 5.15 7.11 17.57
C ASP A 87 5.11 8.64 17.67
N ARG A 88 6.29 9.26 17.61
CA ARG A 88 6.42 10.72 17.68
C ARG A 88 5.78 11.38 16.46
N ILE A 89 5.01 12.44 16.70
CA ILE A 89 4.54 13.36 15.67
C ILE A 89 5.76 14.00 14.99
N VAL A 90 5.78 13.98 13.65
CA VAL A 90 6.86 14.53 12.82
C VAL A 90 6.45 15.85 12.21
N CYS A 91 5.22 15.91 11.73
CA CYS A 91 4.64 17.12 11.18
C CYS A 91 3.19 17.25 11.64
N PHE A 92 2.76 18.50 11.70
CA PHE A 92 1.38 18.88 11.91
C PHE A 92 0.97 19.84 10.79
N GLY A 93 -0.27 19.74 10.36
CA GLY A 93 -0.88 20.62 9.38
C GLY A 93 -2.18 21.18 9.95
N SER A 94 -2.37 22.49 9.79
CA SER A 94 -3.67 23.12 9.96
C SER A 94 -4.41 23.15 8.62
N GLY A 95 -5.72 22.93 8.66
CA GLY A 95 -6.60 23.04 7.50
C GLY A 95 -7.46 24.30 7.54
N SER A 96 -8.42 24.40 6.61
CA SER A 96 -9.45 25.44 6.60
C SER A 96 -10.45 25.32 7.76
N CYS A 97 -10.47 24.19 8.46
CA CYS A 97 -11.28 23.98 9.67
C CYS A 97 -10.41 24.19 10.93
N PRO A 98 -10.54 25.32 11.65
CA PRO A 98 -9.65 25.67 12.77
C PRO A 98 -9.78 24.75 14.00
N HIS A 99 -10.82 23.91 14.04
CA HIS A 99 -11.05 22.94 15.11
C HIS A 99 -10.40 21.59 14.88
N PHE A 100 -9.85 21.35 13.69
CA PHE A 100 -9.18 20.10 13.35
C PHE A 100 -7.70 20.33 13.08
N LEU A 101 -6.87 19.50 13.69
CA LEU A 101 -5.43 19.45 13.45
C LEU A 101 -5.07 18.10 12.88
N ALA A 102 -4.42 18.09 11.72
CA ALA A 102 -3.82 16.88 11.17
C ALA A 102 -2.40 16.73 11.69
N ALA A 103 -2.02 15.54 12.13
CA ALA A 103 -0.65 15.20 12.52
C ALA A 103 -0.22 13.90 11.82
N ALA A 104 1.04 13.80 11.42
CA ALA A 104 1.61 12.56 10.90
C ALA A 104 2.79 12.07 11.73
N THR A 105 2.91 10.74 11.90
CA THR A 105 4.01 10.09 12.62
C THR A 105 5.16 9.68 11.69
N LYS A 106 6.32 9.33 12.26
CA LYS A 106 7.48 8.82 11.48
C LYS A 106 7.16 7.58 10.66
N ARG A 107 6.15 6.83 11.08
CA ARG A 107 5.71 5.58 10.44
C ARG A 107 4.56 5.80 9.46
N GLY A 108 4.24 7.05 9.12
CA GLY A 108 3.24 7.40 8.12
C GLY A 108 1.79 7.35 8.61
N LYS A 109 1.55 7.20 9.92
CA LYS A 109 0.18 7.27 10.45
C LYS A 109 -0.29 8.72 10.47
N ILE A 110 -1.48 8.96 9.94
CA ILE A 110 -2.15 10.26 9.97
C ILE A 110 -3.22 10.22 11.05
N CYS A 111 -3.24 11.23 11.92
CA CYS A 111 -4.19 11.40 13.01
C CYS A 111 -4.89 12.75 12.87
N ILE A 112 -6.22 12.78 13.02
CA ILE A 112 -7.00 14.01 13.06
C ILE A 112 -7.46 14.25 14.50
N TRP A 113 -7.09 15.40 15.04
CA TRP A 113 -7.41 15.79 16.41
C TRP A 113 -8.52 16.84 16.38
N ASP A 114 -9.61 16.58 17.10
CA ASP A 114 -10.57 17.62 17.46
C ASP A 114 -10.01 18.43 18.63
N ILE A 115 -9.59 19.65 18.32
CA ILE A 115 -9.01 20.60 19.28
C ILE A 115 -9.99 21.73 19.62
N SER A 116 -11.27 21.60 19.25
CA SER A 116 -12.32 22.59 19.53
C SER A 116 -12.40 22.98 21.00
N LYS A 117 -12.13 22.02 21.90
CA LYS A 117 -12.17 22.22 23.36
C LYS A 117 -10.83 22.59 23.99
N LEU A 118 -9.76 22.62 23.20
CA LEU A 118 -8.37 22.80 23.68
C LEU A 118 -7.74 24.13 23.24
N MET A 119 -8.25 24.75 22.18
CA MET A 119 -7.68 25.98 21.62
C MET A 119 -8.22 27.23 22.32
N LYS A 120 -7.33 28.03 22.92
CA LYS A 120 -7.56 29.46 23.19
C LYS A 120 -6.95 30.26 22.05
N VAL A 121 -7.79 30.91 21.23
CA VAL A 121 -7.32 31.80 20.16
C VAL A 121 -6.52 32.93 20.78
N SER A 122 -5.23 32.99 20.46
CA SER A 122 -4.28 33.97 21.00
C SER A 122 -3.80 34.86 19.85
N CYS A 123 -4.50 35.99 19.66
CA CYS A 123 -4.15 37.16 18.84
C CYS A 123 -3.92 36.94 17.33
N CYS A 124 -4.79 37.51 16.51
CA CYS A 124 -4.49 37.85 15.12
C CYS A 124 -3.91 39.27 15.11
N LEU A 125 -2.66 39.44 14.67
CA LEU A 125 -2.16 40.76 14.28
C LEU A 125 -2.57 40.99 12.82
N GLU A 126 -3.26 42.10 12.58
CA GLU A 126 -3.56 42.65 11.24
C GLU A 126 -2.29 43.16 10.55
#